data_AF-A0A387G8W9-F1
#
_entry.id   AF-A0A387G8W9-F1
#
_cell.length_a   1.000
_cell.length_b   1.000
_cell.length_c   1.000
_cell.angle_alpha   90.00
_cell.angle_beta   90.00
_cell.angle_gamma   90.00
#
_symmetry.space_group_name_H-M   'P 1'
#
loop_
_entity.id
_entity.type
_entity.pdbx_description
1 polymer ?
#
loop_
_entity_poly.entity_id
_entity_poly.type
_entity_poly.pdbx_seq_one_letter_code
_entity_poly.pdbx_strand_id
1 'polypeptide(L)'
;MRAPSGSVPGLCSASATMFAVGMAFLGYWGVYEPGGWHRSDLIVVILALVGFAALGSVPWIITTPVAEEGQEKIVAARRALLLGVALIWLSVLVSLLA
;
A
#
# COMPACT_ATOMS: atom_id res chain seq x y z
N MET A 1 -21.00 -5.40 -15.41
CA MET A 1 -21.92 -4.98 -14.32
C MET A 1 -21.61 -3.51 -14.02
N ARG A 2 -22.48 -2.69 -13.40
CA ARG A 2 -22.06 -1.35 -12.93
C ARG A 2 -21.44 -1.54 -11.56
N ALA A 3 -20.26 -0.99 -11.29
CA ALA A 3 -19.71 -1.09 -9.94
C ALA A 3 -20.62 -0.34 -8.96
N PRO A 4 -20.80 -0.85 -7.72
CA PRO A 4 -21.70 -0.23 -6.75
C PRO A 4 -21.25 1.19 -6.46
N SER A 5 -22.24 2.10 -6.41
CA SER A 5 -22.06 3.50 -6.03
C SER A 5 -21.28 3.58 -4.72
N GLY A 6 -20.21 4.39 -4.68
CA GLY A 6 -19.33 4.51 -3.50
C GLY A 6 -18.06 3.66 -3.51
N SER A 7 -17.81 2.84 -4.54
CA SER A 7 -16.56 2.06 -4.66
C SER A 7 -15.29 2.94 -4.70
N VAL A 8 -15.38 4.12 -5.33
CA VAL A 8 -14.26 5.06 -5.45
C VAL A 8 -13.83 5.65 -4.10
N PRO A 9 -14.72 6.32 -3.33
CA PRO A 9 -14.35 6.83 -2.01
C PRO A 9 -13.94 5.71 -1.05
N GLY A 10 -14.56 4.53 -1.14
CA GLY A 10 -14.17 3.37 -0.32
C GLY A 10 -12.73 2.90 -0.58
N LEU A 11 -12.33 2.77 -1.84
CA LEU A 11 -10.95 2.38 -2.21
C LEU A 11 -9.92 3.43 -1.81
N CYS A 12 -10.23 4.72 -2.00
CA CYS A 12 -9.34 5.81 -1.60
C CYS A 12 -9.15 5.86 -0.07
N SER A 13 -10.24 5.78 0.71
CA SER A 13 -10.16 5.78 2.17
C SER A 13 -9.40 4.55 2.69
N ALA A 14 -9.69 3.35 2.16
CA ALA A 14 -8.97 2.14 2.54
C ALA A 14 -7.47 2.24 2.24
N SER A 15 -7.11 2.76 1.06
CA SER A 15 -5.71 2.97 0.69
C SER A 15 -5.01 3.96 1.64
N ALA A 16 -5.63 5.11 1.91
CA ALA A 16 -5.08 6.12 2.80
C ALA A 16 -4.86 5.59 4.23
N THR A 17 -5.83 4.85 4.77
CA THR A 17 -5.70 4.21 6.08
C THR A 17 -4.51 3.27 6.11
N MET A 18 -4.37 2.39 5.11
CA MET A 18 -3.28 1.42 5.12
C MET A 18 -1.91 2.06 4.86
N PHE A 19 -1.87 3.14 4.08
CA PHE A 19 -0.67 3.96 3.92
C PHE A 19 -0.26 4.59 5.25
N ALA A 20 -1.20 5.15 6.01
CA ALA A 20 -0.94 5.71 7.33
C ALA A 20 -0.43 4.64 8.33
N VAL A 21 -1.04 3.45 8.34
CA VAL A 21 -0.59 2.31 9.16
C VAL A 21 0.84 1.93 8.81
N GLY A 22 1.18 1.81 7.52
CA GLY A 22 2.54 1.52 7.09
C GLY A 22 3.52 2.61 7.52
N MET A 23 3.15 3.89 7.41
CA MET A 23 4.02 4.99 7.86
C MET A 23 4.28 4.92 9.36
N ALA A 24 3.26 4.63 10.16
CA ALA A 24 3.41 4.44 11.60
C ALA A 24 4.34 3.25 11.92
N PHE A 25 4.21 2.14 11.17
CA PHE A 25 5.11 0.99 11.30
C PHE A 25 6.56 1.37 11.04
N LEU A 26 6.90 1.99 9.91
CA LEU A 26 8.28 2.40 9.62
C LEU A 26 8.79 3.49 10.56
N GLY A 27 7.92 4.39 11.01
CA GLY A 27 8.31 5.45 11.95
C GLY A 27 8.62 4.92 13.36
N TYR A 28 8.12 3.73 13.70
CA TYR A 28 8.42 3.07 14.97
C TYR A 28 9.57 2.05 14.83
N TRP A 29 9.57 1.31 13.73
CA TRP A 29 10.53 0.25 13.45
C TRP A 29 11.93 0.83 13.17
N GLY A 30 12.97 0.25 13.78
CA GLY A 30 14.36 0.68 13.63
C GLY A 30 14.78 1.93 14.42
N VAL A 31 13.86 2.66 15.06
CA VAL A 31 14.20 3.85 15.88
C VAL A 31 14.92 3.50 17.17
N TYR A 32 14.65 2.30 17.71
CA TYR A 32 15.14 1.90 19.04
C TYR A 32 16.34 0.94 19.00
N GLU A 33 16.82 0.57 17.82
CA GLU A 33 17.93 -0.37 17.68
C GLU A 33 19.24 0.39 17.46
N PRO A 34 20.16 0.43 18.45
CA PRO A 34 21.44 1.13 18.34
C PRO A 34 22.46 0.40 17.43
N GLY A 35 22.01 -0.58 16.63
CA GLY A 35 22.85 -1.39 15.74
C GLY A 35 22.95 -0.82 14.32
N GLY A 36 23.97 -1.25 13.57
CA GLY A 36 24.07 -0.94 12.14
C GLY A 36 23.00 -1.66 11.30
N TRP A 37 22.68 -1.12 10.13
CA TRP A 37 21.71 -1.71 9.21
C TRP A 37 22.16 -3.11 8.76
N HIS A 38 21.30 -4.09 9.02
CA HIS A 38 21.42 -5.44 8.49
C HIS A 38 20.75 -5.56 7.12
N ARG A 39 21.08 -6.64 6.40
CA ARG A 39 20.48 -6.89 5.08
C ARG A 39 18.97 -7.10 5.15
N SER A 40 18.47 -7.65 6.25
CA SER A 40 17.04 -7.78 6.57
C SER A 40 16.36 -6.42 6.60
N ASP A 41 17.00 -5.42 7.19
CA ASP A 41 16.43 -4.08 7.34
C ASP A 41 16.17 -3.42 5.99
N LEU A 42 17.11 -3.62 5.07
CA LEU A 42 17.00 -3.14 3.71
C LEU A 42 15.85 -3.83 2.95
N ILE A 43 15.59 -5.11 3.23
CA ILE A 43 14.44 -5.84 2.66
C ILE A 43 13.13 -5.27 3.19
N VAL A 44 13.02 -5.07 4.52
CA VAL A 44 11.83 -4.46 5.16
C VAL A 44 11.53 -3.10 4.52
N VAL A 45 12.53 -2.22 4.44
CA VAL A 45 12.35 -0.87 3.86
C VAL A 45 11.94 -0.93 2.39
N ILE A 46 12.57 -1.77 1.56
CA ILE A 46 12.21 -1.89 0.14
C ILE A 46 10.77 -2.36 -0.02
N LEU A 47 10.36 -3.41 0.71
CA LEU A 47 8.98 -3.91 0.65
C LEU A 47 7.98 -2.84 1.06
N ALA A 48 8.26 -2.12 2.15
CA ALA A 48 7.40 -1.05 2.63
C ALA A 48 7.27 0.08 1.59
N LEU A 49 8.39 0.53 1.00
CA LEU A 49 8.40 1.57 -0.03
C LEU A 49 7.63 1.17 -1.30
N VAL A 50 7.79 -0.07 -1.77
CA VAL A 50 7.02 -0.58 -2.92
C VAL A 50 5.53 -0.70 -2.55
N GLY A 51 5.23 -1.12 -1.32
CA GLY A 51 3.87 -1.14 -0.78
C GLY A 51 3.22 0.24 -0.78
N PHE A 52 3.93 1.28 -0.32
CA PHE A 52 3.47 2.67 -0.37
C PHE A 52 3.26 3.16 -1.78
N ALA A 53 4.19 2.88 -2.70
CA ALA A 53 4.03 3.28 -4.10
C ALA A 53 2.75 2.66 -4.70
N ALA A 54 2.48 1.39 -4.42
CA ALA A 54 1.26 0.72 -4.86
C ALA A 54 0.01 1.34 -4.24
N LEU A 55 -0.02 1.57 -2.91
CA LEU A 55 -1.14 2.20 -2.21
C LEU A 55 -1.39 3.65 -2.71
N GLY A 56 -0.33 4.46 -2.83
CA GLY A 56 -0.39 5.83 -3.32
C GLY A 56 -0.83 5.95 -4.78
N SER A 57 -0.63 4.90 -5.59
CA SER A 57 -1.14 4.85 -6.96
C SER A 57 -2.65 4.60 -7.06
N VAL A 58 -3.31 4.08 -6.01
CA VAL A 58 -4.75 3.75 -6.01
C VAL A 58 -5.62 4.96 -6.30
N PRO A 59 -5.47 6.12 -5.61
CA PRO A 59 -6.19 7.34 -5.96
C PRO A 59 -5.98 7.76 -7.41
N TRP A 60 -4.73 7.71 -7.90
CA TRP A 60 -4.41 8.09 -9.27
C TRP A 60 -5.11 7.21 -10.32
N ILE A 61 -5.08 5.89 -10.12
CA ILE A 61 -5.72 4.92 -11.03
C ILE A 61 -7.22 5.15 -11.10
N ILE A 62 -7.86 5.47 -9.98
CA ILE A 62 -9.32 5.57 -9.93
C ILE A 62 -9.86 6.94 -10.33
N THR A 63 -9.12 8.03 -10.10
CA THR A 63 -9.57 9.41 -10.40
C THR A 63 -9.13 9.95 -11.77
N THR A 64 -8.21 9.29 -12.47
CA THR A 64 -7.77 9.71 -13.82
C THR A 64 -8.95 9.83 -14.78
N PRO A 65 -9.13 10.93 -15.53
CA PRO A 65 -10.22 11.05 -16.49
C PRO A 65 -9.91 10.18 -17.73
N VAL A 66 -10.65 9.11 -17.96
CA VAL A 66 -10.52 8.23 -19.14
C VAL A 66 -11.90 8.07 -19.76
N ALA A 67 -11.98 8.08 -21.09
CA ALA A 67 -13.24 8.10 -21.84
C ALA A 67 -14.15 6.88 -21.59
N GLU A 68 -13.58 5.75 -21.14
CA GLU A 68 -14.33 4.59 -20.65
C GLU A 68 -14.39 4.60 -19.13
N GLU A 69 -15.50 5.09 -18.58
CA GLU A 69 -15.90 4.90 -17.17
C GLU A 69 -16.30 3.43 -16.95
N GLY A 70 -15.31 2.53 -17.02
CA GLY A 70 -15.50 1.08 -16.99
C GLY A 70 -15.07 0.43 -15.68
N GLN A 71 -15.68 -0.72 -15.35
CA GLN A 71 -15.32 -1.56 -14.20
C GLN A 71 -13.82 -1.92 -14.13
N GLU A 72 -13.11 -1.87 -15.25
CA GLU A 72 -11.69 -2.17 -15.36
C GLU A 72 -10.83 -1.31 -14.42
N LYS A 73 -11.15 -0.03 -14.26
CA LYS A 73 -10.42 0.88 -13.36
C LYS A 73 -10.56 0.46 -11.90
N ILE A 74 -11.73 -0.04 -11.52
CA ILE A 74 -12.02 -0.51 -10.16
C ILE A 74 -11.31 -1.84 -9.89
N VAL A 75 -11.21 -2.71 -10.89
CA VAL A 75 -10.43 -3.95 -10.78
C VAL A 75 -8.94 -3.63 -10.66
N ALA A 76 -8.41 -2.72 -11.48
CA ALA A 76 -7.02 -2.28 -11.42
C ALA A 76 -6.69 -1.62 -10.07
N ALA A 77 -7.53 -0.69 -9.61
CA ALA A 77 -7.39 -0.04 -8.31
C ALA A 77 -7.45 -1.04 -7.15
N ARG A 78 -8.35 -2.04 -7.21
CA ARG A 78 -8.42 -3.10 -6.20
C ARG A 78 -7.16 -3.98 -6.21
N ARG A 79 -6.61 -4.31 -7.37
CA ARG A 79 -5.35 -5.07 -7.48
C ARG A 79 -4.17 -4.28 -6.91
N ALA A 80 -4.07 -3.00 -7.23
CA ALA A 80 -3.05 -2.12 -6.67
C ALA A 80 -3.17 -2.01 -5.14
N LEU A 81 -4.40 -1.87 -4.62
CA LEU A 81 -4.67 -1.90 -3.18
C LEU A 81 -4.21 -3.22 -2.56
N LEU A 82 -4.68 -4.36 -3.07
CA LEU A 82 -4.32 -5.68 -2.54
C LEU A 82 -2.81 -5.93 -2.56
N LEU A 83 -2.14 -5.55 -3.64
CA LEU A 83 -0.69 -5.66 -3.77
C LEU A 83 0.02 -4.79 -2.74
N GLY A 84 -0.40 -3.53 -2.57
CA GLY A 84 0.15 -2.62 -1.57
C GLY A 84 -0.02 -3.14 -0.15
N VAL A 85 -1.23 -3.59 0.20
CA VAL A 85 -1.53 -4.18 1.51
C VAL A 85 -0.68 -5.43 1.76
N ALA A 86 -0.58 -6.33 0.76
CA ALA A 86 0.22 -7.55 0.89
C ALA A 86 1.70 -7.24 1.10
N LEU A 87 2.26 -6.27 0.39
CA LEU A 87 3.67 -5.86 0.56
C LEU A 87 3.94 -5.23 1.93
N ILE A 88 3.04 -4.37 2.43
CA ILE A 88 3.17 -3.82 3.79
C ILE A 88 3.14 -4.95 4.83
N TRP A 89 2.20 -5.89 4.73
CA TRP A 89 2.14 -7.00 5.68
C TRP A 89 3.34 -7.94 5.56
N LEU A 90 3.85 -8.18 4.36
CA LEU A 90 5.05 -8.98 4.16
C LEU A 90 6.28 -8.29 4.75
N SER A 91 6.37 -6.96 4.64
CA SER A 91 7.37 -6.15 5.32
C SER A 91 7.32 -6.34 6.85
N VAL A 92 6.12 -6.29 7.44
CA VAL A 92 5.93 -6.52 8.88
C VAL A 92 6.35 -7.93 9.26
N LEU A 93 5.95 -8.95 8.50
CA LEU A 93 6.34 -10.35 8.76
C LEU A 93 7.85 -10.53 8.70
N VAL A 94 8.53 -9.97 7.71
CA VAL A 94 9.99 -10.03 7.61
C VAL A 94 10.63 -9.34 8.81
N SER A 95 10.11 -8.18 9.23
CA SER A 95 10.60 -7.48 10.43
C SER A 95 10.45 -8.29 11.72
N LEU A 96 9.45 -9.18 11.83
CA LEU A 96 9.26 -10.02 13.01
C LEU A 96 10.13 -11.28 13.00
N LEU A 97 10.60 -11.69 11.83
CA LEU A 97 11.39 -12.91 11.62
C LEU A 97 12.90 -12.63 11.49
N ALA A 98 13.26 -11.37 11.22
CA ALA A 98 14.64 -10.89 11.18
C ALA A 98 15.20 -10.72 12.60
#